data_AF-A0A950UYI5-F1
#
_entry.id   AF-A0A950UYI5-F1
#
_cell.length_a   1.000
_cell.length_b   1.000
_cell.length_c   1.000
_cell.angle_alpha   90.00
_cell.angle_beta   90.00
_cell.angle_gamma   90.00
#
_symmetry.space_group_name_H-M   'P 1'
#
loop_
_entity.id
_entity.type
_entity.pdbx_description
1 polymer ?
#
loop_
_entity_poly.entity_id
_entity_poly.type
_entity_poly.pdbx_seq_one_letter_code
_entity_poly.pdbx_strand_id
1 'polypeptide(L)' 'YYEAENAAVDLINGDFYKYAHHVTAHAKGALKPTELLRAFVRYKHVDYYDVALFNRAYDWMKARGMSEGQSRHAALVVG' A
#
# COMPACT_ATOMS: atom_id res chain seq x y z
N TYR A 1 -7.39 14.01 3.79
CA TYR A 1 -6.54 13.39 2.75
C TYR A 1 -7.00 11.96 2.50
N TYR A 2 -7.07 11.13 3.55
CA TYR A 2 -7.47 9.72 3.46
C TYR A 2 -8.87 9.44 2.89
N GLU A 3 -9.83 10.37 3.01
CA GLU A 3 -11.17 10.19 2.42
C GLU A 3 -11.12 10.06 0.89
N ALA A 4 -10.33 10.90 0.22
CA ALA A 4 -10.19 10.85 -1.23
C ALA A 4 -9.48 9.56 -1.69
N GLU A 5 -8.51 9.10 -0.92
CA GLU A 5 -7.81 7.83 -1.18
C GLU A 5 -8.75 6.64 -0.99
N ASN A 6 -9.51 6.60 0.09
CA ASN A 6 -10.49 5.54 0.35
C ASN A 6 -11.59 5.52 -0.72
N ALA A 7 -12.07 6.68 -1.17
CA ALA A 7 -13.02 6.77 -2.26
C ALA A 7 -12.44 6.22 -3.58
N ALA A 8 -11.16 6.49 -3.87
CA ALA A 8 -10.48 5.90 -5.04
C ALA A 8 -10.37 4.38 -4.92
N VAL A 9 -10.05 3.86 -3.73
CA VAL A 9 -10.01 2.42 -3.46
C VAL A 9 -11.39 1.78 -3.67
N ASP A 10 -12.47 2.42 -3.22
CA ASP A 10 -13.83 1.91 -3.42
C ASP A 10 -14.19 1.80 -4.91
N LEU A 11 -13.86 2.83 -5.69
CA LEU A 11 -14.06 2.82 -7.15
C LEU A 11 -13.26 1.68 -7.81
N ILE A 12 -11.99 1.50 -7.46
CA ILE A 12 -11.13 0.45 -8.02
C ILE A 12 -11.64 -0.94 -7.63
N ASN A 13 -12.05 -1.15 -6.37
CA ASN A 13 -12.56 -2.44 -5.93
C ASN A 13 -13.94 -2.75 -6.52
N GLY A 14 -14.78 -1.73 -6.78
CA GLY A 14 -16.08 -1.88 -7.43
C GLY A 14 -15.98 -2.29 -8.90
N ASP A 15 -15.01 -1.75 -9.64
CA ASP A 15 -14.77 -2.11 -11.05
C ASP A 15 -13.29 -2.01 -11.42
N PHE A 16 -12.52 -3.03 -11.03
CA PHE A 16 -11.07 -3.05 -11.18
C PHE A 16 -10.60 -2.80 -12.63
N TYR A 17 -11.22 -3.44 -13.60
CA TYR A 17 -10.77 -3.36 -14.99
C TYR A 17 -11.03 -2.00 -15.62
N LYS A 18 -12.09 -1.30 -15.21
CA LYS A 18 -12.33 0.09 -15.61
C LYS A 18 -11.18 1.01 -15.18
N TYR A 19 -10.61 0.81 -14.00
CA TYR A 19 -9.57 1.67 -13.43
C TYR A 19 -8.14 1.14 -13.63
N ALA A 20 -7.96 -0.06 -14.18
CA ALA A 20 -6.66 -0.70 -14.37
C ALA A 20 -5.67 0.17 -15.19
N HIS A 21 -6.16 1.00 -16.10
CA HIS A 21 -5.33 1.91 -16.90
C HIS A 21 -4.64 3.01 -16.06
N HIS A 22 -5.27 3.50 -15.00
CA HIS A 22 -4.63 4.41 -14.06
C HIS A 22 -3.50 3.73 -13.30
N VAL A 23 -3.67 2.45 -12.95
CA VAL A 23 -2.64 1.65 -12.26
C VAL A 23 -1.42 1.44 -13.16
N THR A 24 -1.63 1.05 -14.41
CA THR A 24 -0.53 0.74 -15.34
C THR A 24 0.14 1.97 -15.96
N ALA A 25 -0.43 3.17 -15.83
CA ALA A 25 0.16 4.39 -16.38
C ALA A 25 1.61 4.64 -15.88
N HIS A 26 1.89 4.29 -14.62
CA HIS A 26 3.24 4.42 -14.05
C HIS A 26 4.25 3.41 -14.62
N ALA A 27 3.78 2.32 -15.21
CA ALA A 27 4.63 1.30 -15.81
C ALA A 27 5.16 1.71 -17.21
N LYS A 28 4.75 2.87 -17.75
CA LYS A 28 5.24 3.41 -19.04
C LYS A 28 5.23 2.38 -20.19
N GLY A 29 4.19 1.56 -20.26
CA GLY A 29 4.02 0.53 -21.29
C GLY A 29 4.70 -0.81 -21.00
N ALA A 30 5.42 -0.96 -19.89
CA ALA A 30 5.95 -2.25 -19.45
C ALA A 30 4.88 -3.22 -18.94
N LEU A 31 3.66 -2.73 -18.69
CA LEU A 31 2.52 -3.52 -18.25
C LEU A 31 1.23 -2.95 -18.87
N LYS A 32 0.42 -3.79 -19.50
CA LYS A 32 -0.89 -3.42 -20.04
C LYS A 32 -1.98 -3.62 -18.98
N PRO A 33 -3.07 -2.83 -19.00
CA PRO A 33 -4.18 -2.97 -18.05
C PRO A 33 -4.78 -4.39 -18.02
N THR A 34 -4.84 -5.05 -19.17
CA THR A 34 -5.38 -6.41 -19.33
C THR A 34 -4.50 -7.49 -18.73
N GLU A 35 -3.23 -7.19 -18.46
CA GLU A 35 -2.29 -8.13 -17.82
C GLU A 35 -2.46 -8.13 -16.30
N LEU A 36 -3.19 -7.16 -15.73
CA LEU A 36 -3.55 -7.16 -14.32
C LEU A 36 -4.70 -8.13 -14.05
N LEU A 37 -4.47 -9.08 -13.15
CA LEU A 37 -5.49 -10.04 -12.72
C LEU A 37 -6.09 -9.61 -11.38
N ARG A 38 -7.42 -9.39 -11.36
CA ARG A 38 -8.17 -9.06 -10.14
C ARG A 38 -8.01 -10.09 -9.00
N ALA A 39 -7.58 -11.31 -9.34
CA ALA A 39 -7.35 -12.38 -8.37
C ALA A 39 -6.19 -12.09 -7.42
N PHE A 40 -5.22 -11.28 -7.84
CA PHE A 40 -4.00 -11.01 -7.08
C PHE A 40 -3.91 -9.58 -6.55
N VAL A 41 -4.85 -8.70 -6.94
CA VAL A 41 -4.83 -7.28 -6.56
C VAL A 41 -6.11 -6.95 -5.81
N ARG A 42 -5.97 -6.61 -4.52
CA ARG A 42 -7.02 -6.01 -3.70
C ARG A 42 -6.45 -4.76 -3.06
N TYR A 43 -7.05 -3.62 -3.34
CA TYR A 43 -6.67 -2.38 -2.69
C TYR A 43 -7.39 -2.30 -1.34
N LYS A 44 -6.64 -1.95 -0.30
CA LYS A 44 -7.19 -1.73 1.04
C LYS A 44 -7.32 -0.23 1.25
N HIS A 45 -8.35 0.19 1.98
CA HIS A 45 -8.40 1.52 2.56
C HIS A 45 -7.16 1.80 3.38
N VAL A 46 -6.87 3.09 3.55
CA VAL A 46 -5.88 3.54 4.50
C VAL A 46 -6.27 3.01 5.87
N ASP A 47 -5.37 2.21 6.42
CA ASP A 47 -5.46 1.73 7.78
C ASP A 47 -4.24 2.26 8.52
N TYR A 48 -4.45 2.64 9.77
CA TYR A 48 -3.32 3.00 10.62
C TYR A 48 -2.44 1.77 10.75
N TYR A 49 -1.17 1.92 10.39
CA TYR A 49 -0.26 0.80 10.40
C TYR A 49 -0.23 0.21 11.82
N ASP A 50 -0.55 -1.07 11.97
CA ASP A 50 -0.71 -1.66 13.29
C ASP A 50 0.61 -1.56 14.09
N VAL A 51 0.52 -1.10 15.33
CA VAL A 51 1.71 -0.86 16.18
C VAL A 51 2.48 -2.15 16.42
N ALA A 52 1.77 -3.28 16.60
CA ALA A 52 2.42 -4.57 16.85
C ALA A 52 3.10 -5.11 15.59
N LEU A 53 2.49 -4.94 14.42
CA LEU A 53 3.09 -5.29 13.14
C LEU A 53 4.32 -4.42 12.83
N PHE A 54 4.22 -3.12 13.10
CA PHE A 54 5.34 -2.19 12.98
C PHE A 54 6.51 -2.63 13.82
N ASN A 55 6.30 -2.83 15.12
CA ASN A 55 7.36 -3.23 16.05
C ASN A 55 7.98 -4.57 15.62
N ARG A 56 7.16 -5.55 15.22
CA ARG A 56 7.65 -6.85 14.74
C ARG A 56 8.58 -6.73 13.53
N ALA A 57 8.18 -5.94 12.53
CA ALA A 57 9.01 -5.72 11.34
C ALA A 57 10.31 -4.99 11.69
N TYR A 58 10.21 -3.98 12.55
CA TYR A 58 11.35 -3.18 12.97
C TYR A 58 12.35 -3.98 13.81
N ASP A 59 11.89 -4.84 14.71
CA ASP A 59 12.74 -5.73 15.49
C ASP A 59 13.44 -6.77 14.60
N TRP A 60 12.73 -7.30 13.61
CA TRP A 60 13.31 -8.21 12.62
C TRP A 60 14.44 -7.53 11.81
N MET A 61 14.27 -6.26 11.46
CA MET A 61 15.28 -5.45 10.75
C MET A 61 16.49 -5.14 11.63
N LYS A 62 16.26 -4.74 12.89
CA LYS A 62 17.33 -4.50 13.87
C LYS A 62 18.18 -5.74 14.09
N ALA A 63 17.56 -6.90 14.26
CA ALA A 63 18.24 -8.18 14.44
C ALA A 63 19.15 -8.55 13.24
N ARG A 64 18.95 -7.94 12.07
CA ARG A 64 19.74 -8.16 10.85
C ARG A 64 20.65 -6.99 10.49
N GLY A 65 20.79 -6.00 11.38
CA GLY A 65 21.63 -4.82 11.13
C GLY A 65 21.14 -3.92 9.99
N MET A 66 19.86 -4.03 9.60
CA MET A 66 19.28 -3.23 8.51
C MET A 66 18.82 -1.83 8.96
N SER A 67 18.68 -1.62 10.27
CA SER A 67 18.32 -0.33 10.88
C SER A 67 18.79 -0.29 12.33
N GLU A 68 19.14 0.91 12.82
CA GLU A 68 19.48 1.17 14.22
C GLU A 68 18.24 1.31 15.12
N GLY A 69 17.04 1.30 14.55
CA GLY A 69 15.82 1.28 15.35
C GLY A 69 15.34 2.62 15.88
N GLN A 70 15.81 3.73 15.31
CA GLN A 70 15.53 5.08 15.80
C GLN A 70 14.12 5.59 15.44
N SER A 71 13.48 5.05 14.39
CA SER A 71 12.12 5.46 14.04
C SER A 71 11.09 4.93 15.04
N ARG A 72 10.22 5.82 15.52
CA ARG A 72 9.09 5.48 16.38
C ARG A 72 7.83 5.46 15.53
N HIS A 73 6.94 4.49 15.78
CA HIS A 73 5.65 4.39 15.10
C HIS A 73 4.90 5.73 15.09
N ALA A 74 4.80 6.39 16.25
CA ALA A 74 4.15 7.68 16.43
C ALA A 74 4.82 8.86 15.69
N ALA A 75 6.06 8.71 15.23
CA ALA A 75 6.77 9.73 14.45
C ALA A 75 6.62 9.55 12.93
N LEU A 76 6.23 8.35 12.48
CA LEU A 76 6.09 8.01 11.06
C LEU A 76 4.64 7.83 10.62
N VAL A 77 3.78 7.38 11.53
CA VAL A 77 2.35 7.20 11.29
C VAL A 77 1.63 8.40 11.86
N VAL A 78 1.46 9.43 11.04
CA VAL A 78 0.68 10.62 11.38
C VAL A 78 -0.79 10.31 11.06
N GLY A 79 -1.64 10.38 12.08
CA GLY A 79 -3.11 10.43 11.92
C GLY A 79 -3.63 11.83 11.84
#